data_AF-A0A1G1E2H9-F1
#
_entry.id   AF-A0A1G1E2H9-F1
#
_cell.length_a   1.000
_cell.length_b   1.000
_cell.length_c   1.000
_cell.angle_alpha   90.00
_cell.angle_beta   90.00
_cell.angle_gamma   90.00
#
_symmetry.space_group_name_H-M   'P 1'
#
loop_
_entity.id
_entity.type
_entity.pdbx_description
1 polymer ?
#
loop_
_entity_poly.entity_id
_entity_poly.type
_entity_poly.pdbx_seq_one_letter_code
_entity_poly.pdbx_strand_id
1 'polypeptide(L)'
;MNVFRKVWGIFSSKSWWLIGNPKVEQTQRLEILDHAQAIVKAAQDLESIAVGYAPLAELLFPVGEIFKDRPVGLGSQRIPWEPSGLHTGGTSPVILKEAGVIFGLIGHREARDDLGEGPHLNKQIRIALDYGIIPILCCGEPKGSLVESETTREKALKAELLPALEGFTAEELLQGQLTIAYEPGHVIGLDQPADMGYIRSGFSLIKKILLKHNLEGLAKKGRLLYGGGVNSDTIQQVWGLDRPTKVFSGENWAGFLVGRASASPDFMDMMEKWQAKLGRYRDRSKVFLMEEDKTGVERLEIPQIAPPQKKVRVAVYGIGEVGVGFITSVFKEDKIDIVQLFNMEVDAEDIRARIYKSLFIDKDKVFIDDHHVVIKDEVAVQDEIEIDGEIFNLRSLLNSMVNDHSKITKVLREQKMLVTPAHDPREAASQLVKDIDIV
;
A
#
# COMPACT_ATOMS: atom_id res chain seq x y z
N MET A 1 17.07 10.05 -13.49
CA MET A 1 16.77 9.41 -14.80
C MET A 1 16.82 7.87 -14.79
N ASN A 2 17.55 7.22 -13.86
CA ASN A 2 17.67 5.74 -13.83
C ASN A 2 16.55 5.00 -13.04
N VAL A 3 15.84 5.64 -12.10
CA VAL A 3 14.83 4.94 -11.26
C VAL A 3 13.40 5.01 -11.81
N PHE A 4 13.04 6.11 -12.50
CA PHE A 4 11.85 6.16 -13.36
C PHE A 4 11.82 5.00 -14.37
N ARG A 5 12.99 4.55 -14.86
CA ARG A 5 13.13 3.34 -15.70
C ARG A 5 12.93 2.02 -14.93
N LYS A 6 13.19 1.95 -13.62
CA LYS A 6 12.99 0.74 -12.80
C LYS A 6 11.52 0.51 -12.48
N VAL A 7 10.79 1.53 -12.01
CA VAL A 7 9.34 1.39 -11.72
C VAL A 7 8.54 1.26 -13.02
N TRP A 8 8.85 2.07 -14.05
CA TRP A 8 8.28 1.84 -15.38
C TRP A 8 8.64 0.46 -15.92
N GLY A 9 9.83 -0.07 -15.60
CA GLY A 9 10.28 -1.44 -15.88
C GLY A 9 9.37 -2.51 -15.26
N ILE A 10 8.95 -2.33 -14.01
CA ILE A 10 8.06 -3.24 -13.27
C ILE A 10 6.64 -3.27 -13.87
N PHE A 11 6.13 -2.12 -14.31
CA PHE A 11 4.83 -2.05 -14.98
C PHE A 11 4.95 -2.41 -16.48
N SER A 12 6.11 -2.27 -17.11
CA SER A 12 6.33 -2.68 -18.51
C SER A 12 6.73 -4.14 -18.70
N SER A 13 7.12 -4.85 -17.63
CA SER A 13 7.44 -6.29 -17.66
C SER A 13 6.20 -7.19 -17.69
N LYS A 14 6.43 -8.51 -17.80
CA LYS A 14 5.41 -9.57 -17.69
C LYS A 14 4.91 -9.80 -16.25
N SER A 15 5.03 -8.79 -15.39
CA SER A 15 4.61 -8.87 -14.00
C SER A 15 3.10 -8.82 -13.90
N TRP A 16 2.55 -9.52 -12.91
CA TRP A 16 1.16 -9.37 -12.50
C TRP A 16 0.96 -8.02 -11.81
N TRP A 17 -0.21 -7.40 -11.89
CA TRP A 17 -0.49 -6.08 -11.34
C TRP A 17 -1.49 -6.19 -10.21
N LEU A 18 -1.17 -5.59 -9.08
CA LEU A 18 -2.08 -5.38 -7.95
C LEU A 18 -2.24 -3.87 -7.76
N ILE A 19 -3.35 -3.32 -8.26
CA ILE A 19 -3.61 -1.88 -8.22
C ILE A 19 -4.63 -1.57 -7.13
N GLY A 20 -4.24 -0.77 -6.14
CA GLY A 20 -5.11 -0.28 -5.10
C GLY A 20 -5.78 1.04 -5.47
N ASN A 21 -7.11 1.07 -5.43
CA ASN A 21 -7.95 2.26 -5.48
C ASN A 21 -8.74 2.37 -4.16
N PRO A 22 -8.18 3.04 -3.12
CA PRO A 22 -8.85 3.21 -1.84
C PRO A 22 -10.10 4.10 -1.91
N LYS A 23 -10.36 4.77 -3.05
CA LYS A 23 -11.42 5.77 -3.19
C LYS A 23 -11.29 6.83 -2.09
N VAL A 24 -12.38 7.08 -1.37
CA VAL A 24 -12.45 7.97 -0.19
C VAL A 24 -12.78 7.16 1.07
N GLU A 25 -12.40 5.87 1.12
CA GLU A 25 -12.56 5.04 2.33
C GLU A 25 -11.59 5.46 3.43
N GLN A 26 -10.39 5.93 3.05
CA GLN A 26 -9.43 6.53 3.98
C GLN A 26 -9.66 8.03 4.02
N THR A 27 -9.86 8.57 5.21
CA THR A 27 -10.26 9.98 5.40
C THR A 27 -9.25 10.78 6.23
N GLN A 28 -8.33 10.11 6.91
CA GLN A 28 -7.31 10.77 7.72
C GLN A 28 -5.95 10.75 7.02
N ARG A 29 -5.33 11.93 6.94
CA ARG A 29 -4.02 12.11 6.28
C ARG A 29 -2.96 11.16 6.84
N LEU A 30 -2.82 11.08 8.17
CA LEU A 30 -1.76 10.29 8.79
C LEU A 30 -1.92 8.80 8.52
N GLU A 31 -3.15 8.27 8.61
CA GLU A 31 -3.46 6.87 8.29
C GLU A 31 -3.09 6.52 6.84
N ILE A 32 -3.34 7.44 5.88
CA ILE A 32 -2.98 7.21 4.47
C ILE A 32 -1.46 7.17 4.29
N LEU A 33 -0.71 8.01 5.01
CA LEU A 33 0.76 8.01 4.94
C LEU A 33 1.35 6.76 5.58
N ASP A 34 0.83 6.34 6.73
CA ASP A 34 1.23 5.10 7.40
C ASP A 34 0.92 3.88 6.54
N HIS A 35 -0.25 3.86 5.91
CA HIS A 35 -0.65 2.82 4.97
C HIS A 35 0.27 2.79 3.74
N ALA A 36 0.61 3.95 3.17
CA ALA A 36 1.57 4.02 2.06
C ALA A 36 2.95 3.46 2.43
N GLN A 37 3.45 3.75 3.63
CA GLN A 37 4.70 3.15 4.12
C GLN A 37 4.59 1.63 4.27
N ALA A 38 3.45 1.14 4.78
CA ALA A 38 3.18 -0.29 4.88
C ALA A 38 3.13 -0.96 3.49
N ILE A 39 2.54 -0.32 2.48
CA ILE A 39 2.56 -0.78 1.08
C ILE A 39 4.01 -0.93 0.59
N VAL A 40 4.85 0.10 0.80
CA VAL A 40 6.26 0.06 0.40
C VAL A 40 6.98 -1.10 1.06
N LYS A 41 6.76 -1.34 2.35
CA LYS A 41 7.38 -2.43 3.09
C LYS A 41 6.95 -3.80 2.55
N ALA A 42 5.66 -4.01 2.35
CA ALA A 42 5.13 -5.27 1.81
C ALA A 42 5.59 -5.53 0.37
N ALA A 43 5.76 -4.48 -0.44
CA ALA A 43 6.16 -4.60 -1.83
C ALA A 43 7.66 -4.85 -2.05
N GLN A 44 8.53 -4.64 -1.05
CA GLN A 44 9.99 -4.73 -1.21
C GLN A 44 10.48 -6.11 -1.70
N ASP A 45 9.84 -7.17 -1.22
CA ASP A 45 10.26 -8.55 -1.48
C ASP A 45 9.40 -9.23 -2.58
N LEU A 46 8.52 -8.46 -3.25
CA LEU A 46 7.67 -9.00 -4.30
C LEU A 46 8.44 -9.10 -5.62
N GLU A 47 8.51 -10.32 -6.16
CA GLU A 47 9.26 -10.57 -7.38
C GLU A 47 8.38 -10.78 -8.62
N SER A 48 7.09 -11.05 -8.43
CA SER A 48 6.17 -11.41 -9.53
C SER A 48 4.99 -10.44 -9.69
N ILE A 49 4.84 -9.52 -8.74
CA ILE A 49 3.71 -8.58 -8.68
C ILE A 49 4.25 -7.15 -8.69
N ALA A 50 3.76 -6.36 -9.63
CA ALA A 50 3.83 -4.91 -9.66
C ALA A 50 2.71 -4.33 -8.80
N VAL A 51 3.05 -3.58 -7.76
CA VAL A 51 2.08 -2.96 -6.86
C VAL A 51 1.90 -1.49 -7.23
N GLY A 52 0.65 -1.07 -7.41
CA GLY A 52 0.29 0.33 -7.62
C GLY A 52 -0.74 0.78 -6.58
N TYR A 53 -0.72 2.05 -6.21
CA TYR A 53 -1.69 2.61 -5.27
C TYR A 53 -2.04 4.06 -5.62
N ALA A 54 -3.34 4.36 -5.66
CA ALA A 54 -3.90 5.65 -6.07
C ALA A 54 -4.53 6.39 -4.87
N PRO A 55 -3.76 7.18 -4.09
CA PRO A 55 -4.30 7.90 -2.94
C PRO A 55 -5.26 9.02 -3.35
N LEU A 56 -5.85 9.69 -2.36
CA LEU A 56 -6.56 10.95 -2.55
C LEU A 56 -5.67 11.99 -3.25
N ALA A 57 -6.27 12.85 -4.08
CA ALA A 57 -5.55 13.81 -4.90
C ALA A 57 -4.69 14.78 -4.06
N GLU A 58 -5.17 15.16 -2.89
CA GLU A 58 -4.51 16.04 -1.91
C GLU A 58 -3.23 15.42 -1.34
N LEU A 59 -3.09 14.10 -1.44
CA LEU A 59 -1.98 13.34 -0.87
C LEU A 59 -1.04 12.75 -1.93
N LEU A 60 -1.20 13.12 -3.20
CA LEU A 60 -0.31 12.66 -4.28
C LEU A 60 1.16 13.01 -4.03
N PHE A 61 1.48 14.24 -3.64
CA PHE A 61 2.86 14.65 -3.33
C PHE A 61 3.46 13.91 -2.13
N PRO A 62 2.84 13.91 -0.92
CA PRO A 62 3.44 13.24 0.23
C PRO A 62 3.53 11.71 0.05
N VAL A 63 2.55 11.06 -0.60
CA VAL A 63 2.65 9.63 -0.94
C VAL A 63 3.69 9.39 -2.03
N GLY A 64 3.80 10.30 -3.00
CA GLY A 64 4.84 10.26 -4.04
C GLY A 64 6.26 10.29 -3.47
N GLU A 65 6.52 11.13 -2.46
CA GLU A 65 7.82 11.12 -1.77
C GLU A 65 8.07 9.83 -0.98
N ILE A 66 7.04 9.19 -0.40
CA ILE A 66 7.18 7.86 0.25
C ILE A 66 7.53 6.79 -0.79
N PHE A 67 6.92 6.84 -1.98
CA PHE A 67 7.12 5.85 -3.05
C PHE A 67 8.39 6.10 -3.88
N LYS A 68 9.02 7.25 -3.71
CA LYS A 68 10.21 7.64 -4.46
C LYS A 68 11.32 6.61 -4.31
N ASP A 69 11.79 6.12 -5.45
CA ASP A 69 12.81 5.08 -5.56
C ASP A 69 12.46 3.73 -4.89
N ARG A 70 11.16 3.46 -4.67
CA ARG A 70 10.62 2.21 -4.11
C ARG A 70 9.88 1.38 -5.19
N PRO A 71 9.65 0.07 -4.97
CA PRO A 71 8.99 -0.79 -5.96
C PRO A 71 7.45 -0.66 -5.95
N VAL A 72 6.93 0.57 -5.82
CA VAL A 72 5.50 0.85 -5.80
C VAL A 72 5.19 1.98 -6.79
N GLY A 73 4.17 1.78 -7.61
CA GLY A 73 3.67 2.79 -8.54
C GLY A 73 2.70 3.76 -7.86
N LEU A 74 2.94 5.07 -7.99
CA LEU A 74 1.96 6.08 -7.63
C LEU A 74 0.91 6.21 -8.74
N GLY A 75 -0.36 6.07 -8.35
CA GLY A 75 -1.51 6.26 -9.23
C GLY A 75 -2.28 7.55 -8.94
N SER A 76 -3.04 8.03 -9.92
CA SER A 76 -4.13 8.99 -9.70
C SER A 76 -5.48 8.29 -9.83
N GLN A 77 -6.43 8.62 -8.96
CA GLN A 77 -7.81 8.13 -9.07
C GLN A 77 -8.57 8.72 -10.27
N ARG A 78 -8.01 9.78 -10.88
CA ARG A 78 -8.63 10.49 -12.00
C ARG A 78 -7.59 11.18 -12.88
N ILE A 79 -7.83 11.20 -14.18
CA ILE A 79 -7.07 12.01 -15.14
C ILE A 79 -7.92 13.21 -15.57
N PRO A 80 -7.38 14.44 -15.61
CA PRO A 80 -8.12 15.58 -16.12
C PRO A 80 -8.41 15.44 -17.61
N TRP A 81 -9.56 15.94 -18.07
CA TRP A 81 -9.96 15.88 -19.49
C TRP A 81 -9.45 17.06 -20.33
N GLU A 82 -8.86 18.05 -19.67
CA GLU A 82 -8.13 19.16 -20.30
C GLU A 82 -6.82 19.39 -19.53
N PRO A 83 -5.72 19.74 -20.21
CA PRO A 83 -4.43 19.94 -19.55
C PRO A 83 -4.41 21.19 -18.65
N SER A 84 -5.25 22.18 -18.94
CA SER A 84 -5.40 23.43 -18.19
C SER A 84 -6.72 24.10 -18.57
N GLY A 85 -7.29 24.93 -17.69
CA GLY A 85 -8.50 25.69 -17.98
C GLY A 85 -9.23 26.12 -16.72
N LEU A 86 -10.46 26.61 -16.88
CA LEU A 86 -11.34 27.05 -15.77
C LEU A 86 -12.03 25.85 -15.09
N HIS A 87 -11.22 24.93 -14.54
CA HIS A 87 -11.67 23.67 -13.93
C HIS A 87 -11.44 23.68 -12.43
N THR A 88 -12.18 24.51 -11.69
CA THR A 88 -12.09 24.62 -10.22
C THR A 88 -12.29 23.25 -9.56
N GLY A 89 -11.38 22.87 -8.65
CA GLY A 89 -11.38 21.55 -8.00
C GLY A 89 -10.81 20.42 -8.85
N GLY A 90 -10.38 20.71 -10.08
CA GLY A 90 -9.64 19.77 -10.93
C GLY A 90 -8.15 19.70 -10.60
N THR A 91 -7.46 18.78 -11.28
CA THR A 91 -5.99 18.69 -11.27
C THR A 91 -5.45 18.95 -12.68
N SER A 92 -4.13 19.06 -12.82
CA SER A 92 -3.46 19.15 -14.12
C SER A 92 -2.56 17.94 -14.36
N PRO A 93 -2.38 17.48 -15.61
CA PRO A 93 -1.49 16.35 -15.90
C PRO A 93 -0.02 16.69 -15.59
N VAL A 94 0.35 17.97 -15.59
CA VAL A 94 1.67 18.43 -15.15
C VAL A 94 1.86 18.18 -13.65
N ILE A 95 0.89 18.55 -12.83
CA ILE A 95 0.94 18.31 -11.37
C ILE A 95 0.99 16.82 -11.06
N LEU A 96 0.23 15.99 -11.79
CA LEU A 96 0.31 14.52 -11.66
C LEU A 96 1.75 14.02 -11.93
N LYS A 97 2.40 14.52 -12.99
CA LYS A 97 3.78 14.15 -13.32
C LYS A 97 4.79 14.62 -12.29
N GLU A 98 4.64 15.84 -11.78
CA GLU A 98 5.51 16.39 -10.72
C GLU A 98 5.40 15.59 -9.42
N ALA A 99 4.22 15.09 -9.08
CA ALA A 99 4.02 14.19 -7.95
C ALA A 99 4.59 12.77 -8.17
N GLY A 100 5.03 12.44 -9.38
CA GLY A 100 5.56 11.11 -9.72
C GLY A 100 4.49 10.09 -10.10
N VAL A 101 3.28 10.51 -10.48
CA VAL A 101 2.23 9.62 -10.94
C VAL A 101 2.66 8.92 -12.23
N ILE A 102 2.50 7.58 -12.25
CA ILE A 102 2.85 6.74 -13.40
C ILE A 102 1.65 6.06 -14.05
N PHE A 103 0.51 5.95 -13.36
CA PHE A 103 -0.74 5.44 -13.92
C PHE A 103 -1.94 6.27 -13.44
N GLY A 104 -3.04 6.24 -14.19
CA GLY A 104 -4.26 6.94 -13.80
C GLY A 104 -5.51 6.14 -14.14
N LEU A 105 -6.46 6.13 -13.22
CA LEU A 105 -7.77 5.54 -13.44
C LEU A 105 -8.61 6.48 -14.31
N ILE A 106 -9.29 5.91 -15.30
CA ILE A 106 -10.12 6.63 -16.26
C ILE A 106 -11.49 5.96 -16.29
N GLY A 107 -12.52 6.76 -16.05
CA GLY A 107 -13.90 6.30 -16.12
C GLY A 107 -14.24 5.28 -15.04
N HIS A 108 -13.71 5.41 -13.83
CA HIS A 108 -14.20 4.60 -12.71
C HIS A 108 -15.73 4.81 -12.54
N ARG A 109 -16.46 3.78 -12.10
CA ARG A 109 -17.94 3.82 -12.09
C ARG A 109 -18.51 5.03 -11.35
N GLU A 110 -18.03 5.28 -10.13
CA GLU A 110 -18.41 6.44 -9.32
C GLU A 110 -18.11 7.75 -10.04
N ALA A 111 -16.97 7.87 -10.73
CA ALA A 111 -16.66 9.08 -11.49
C ALA A 111 -17.59 9.28 -12.70
N ARG A 112 -18.02 8.20 -13.37
CA ARG A 112 -19.00 8.30 -14.46
C ARG A 112 -20.38 8.71 -13.96
N ASP A 113 -20.83 8.13 -12.84
CA ASP A 113 -22.15 8.36 -12.28
C ASP A 113 -22.25 9.71 -11.57
N ASP A 114 -21.25 10.06 -10.75
CA ASP A 114 -21.30 11.21 -9.84
C ASP A 114 -20.69 12.48 -10.48
N LEU A 115 -19.68 12.32 -11.34
CA LEU A 115 -18.94 13.44 -11.97
C LEU A 115 -19.21 13.60 -13.46
N GLY A 116 -19.99 12.69 -14.07
CA GLY A 116 -20.35 12.77 -15.49
C GLY A 116 -19.17 12.60 -16.45
N GLU A 117 -18.15 11.83 -16.11
CA GLU A 117 -16.92 11.71 -16.93
C GLU A 117 -17.10 10.99 -18.28
N GLY A 118 -18.22 10.31 -18.50
CA GLY A 118 -18.45 9.46 -19.68
C GLY A 118 -18.08 10.11 -21.04
N PRO A 119 -18.52 11.35 -21.34
CA PRO A 119 -18.16 12.05 -22.57
C PRO A 119 -16.68 12.46 -22.70
N HIS A 120 -15.90 12.31 -21.62
CA HIS A 120 -14.54 12.86 -21.52
C HIS A 120 -13.44 11.79 -21.49
N LEU A 121 -13.80 10.51 -21.42
CA LEU A 121 -12.84 9.40 -21.28
C LEU A 121 -11.79 9.37 -22.41
N ASN A 122 -12.20 9.64 -23.65
CA ASN A 122 -11.29 9.71 -24.80
C ASN A 122 -10.21 10.80 -24.61
N LYS A 123 -10.60 11.99 -24.16
CA LYS A 123 -9.69 13.10 -23.88
C LYS A 123 -8.75 12.77 -22.73
N GLN A 124 -9.26 12.11 -21.68
CA GLN A 124 -8.45 11.67 -20.56
C GLN A 124 -7.39 10.65 -20.99
N ILE A 125 -7.74 9.69 -21.86
CA ILE A 125 -6.77 8.73 -22.42
C ILE A 125 -5.71 9.49 -23.20
N ARG A 126 -6.11 10.41 -24.08
CA ARG A 126 -5.17 11.25 -24.86
C ARG A 126 -4.18 11.97 -23.94
N ILE A 127 -4.68 12.63 -22.90
CA ILE A 127 -3.83 13.34 -21.91
C ILE A 127 -2.91 12.37 -21.18
N ALA A 128 -3.40 11.20 -20.75
CA ALA A 128 -2.55 10.21 -20.10
C ALA A 128 -1.39 9.81 -21.02
N LEU A 129 -1.67 9.51 -22.30
CA LEU A 129 -0.65 9.16 -23.28
C LEU A 129 0.35 10.28 -23.53
N ASP A 130 -0.13 11.51 -23.78
CA ASP A 130 0.70 12.67 -24.11
C ASP A 130 1.66 13.04 -22.96
N TYR A 131 1.26 12.77 -21.71
CA TYR A 131 2.08 13.03 -20.52
C TYR A 131 2.82 11.78 -20.03
N GLY A 132 2.71 10.63 -20.70
CA GLY A 132 3.37 9.39 -20.31
C GLY A 132 2.91 8.87 -18.94
N ILE A 133 1.61 8.92 -18.71
CA ILE A 133 0.90 8.28 -17.61
C ILE A 133 0.16 7.08 -18.19
N ILE A 134 0.29 5.90 -17.58
CA ILE A 134 -0.38 4.69 -18.07
C ILE A 134 -1.89 4.80 -17.80
N PRO A 135 -2.75 4.82 -18.83
CA PRO A 135 -4.18 4.85 -18.63
C PRO A 135 -4.72 3.47 -18.21
N ILE A 136 -5.47 3.43 -17.11
CA ILE A 136 -6.27 2.27 -16.69
C ILE A 136 -7.75 2.62 -16.94
N LEU A 137 -8.28 2.17 -18.07
CA LEU A 137 -9.67 2.40 -18.47
C LEU A 137 -10.60 1.39 -17.77
N CYS A 138 -11.43 1.87 -16.86
CA CYS A 138 -12.44 1.06 -16.19
C CYS A 138 -13.66 0.86 -17.10
N CYS A 139 -14.21 -0.35 -17.16
CA CYS A 139 -15.43 -0.66 -17.91
C CYS A 139 -16.24 -1.78 -17.26
N GLY A 140 -17.55 -1.83 -17.52
CA GLY A 140 -18.42 -2.87 -16.98
C GLY A 140 -19.90 -2.65 -17.28
N GLU A 141 -20.73 -3.63 -16.93
CA GLU A 141 -22.18 -3.46 -16.98
C GLU A 141 -22.69 -2.47 -15.92
N PRO A 142 -23.92 -1.96 -16.06
CA PRO A 142 -24.50 -1.06 -15.07
C PRO A 142 -24.51 -1.60 -13.63
N LYS A 143 -24.24 -0.73 -12.64
CA LYS A 143 -24.22 -1.10 -11.22
C LYS A 143 -25.54 -1.78 -10.80
N GLY A 144 -25.43 -2.84 -10.00
CA GLY A 144 -26.58 -3.61 -9.52
C GLY A 144 -27.25 -4.50 -10.58
N SER A 145 -26.75 -4.52 -11.82
CA SER A 145 -27.32 -5.34 -12.89
C SER A 145 -26.52 -6.63 -13.07
N LEU A 146 -27.10 -7.77 -12.68
CA LEU A 146 -26.65 -9.05 -13.20
C LEU A 146 -27.21 -9.20 -14.62
N VAL A 147 -26.36 -8.98 -15.61
CA VAL A 147 -26.76 -9.15 -17.01
C VAL A 147 -26.36 -10.55 -17.45
N GLU A 148 -27.32 -11.45 -17.62
CA GLU A 148 -27.04 -12.84 -18.04
C GLU A 148 -26.84 -12.98 -19.56
N SER A 149 -27.52 -12.14 -20.34
CA SER A 149 -27.44 -12.16 -21.80
C SER A 149 -26.10 -11.61 -22.30
N GLU A 150 -25.31 -12.47 -22.99
CA GLU A 150 -24.05 -12.07 -23.62
C GLU A 150 -24.23 -10.87 -24.57
N THR A 151 -25.32 -10.83 -25.35
CA THR A 151 -25.62 -9.71 -26.28
C THR A 151 -25.81 -8.40 -25.54
N THR A 152 -26.51 -8.43 -24.41
CA THR A 152 -26.75 -7.23 -23.59
C THR A 152 -25.46 -6.75 -22.92
N ARG A 153 -24.62 -7.68 -22.44
CA ARG A 153 -23.28 -7.37 -21.90
C ARG A 153 -22.36 -6.78 -22.96
N GLU A 154 -22.30 -7.40 -24.14
CA GLU A 154 -21.51 -6.90 -25.28
C GLU A 154 -21.94 -5.47 -25.64
N LYS A 155 -23.25 -5.17 -25.61
CA LYS A 155 -23.77 -3.83 -25.85
C LYS A 155 -23.34 -2.83 -24.77
N ALA A 156 -23.41 -3.21 -23.49
CA ALA A 156 -22.97 -2.36 -22.38
C ALA A 156 -21.47 -2.04 -22.47
N LEU A 157 -20.64 -3.06 -22.69
CA LEU A 157 -19.19 -2.89 -22.85
C LEU A 157 -18.83 -2.04 -24.08
N LYS A 158 -19.54 -2.21 -25.21
CA LYS A 158 -19.34 -1.36 -26.39
C LYS A 158 -19.65 0.11 -26.11
N ALA A 159 -20.71 0.38 -25.35
CA ALA A 159 -21.14 1.74 -25.04
C ALA A 159 -20.08 2.52 -24.24
N GLU A 160 -19.27 1.82 -23.43
CA GLU A 160 -18.18 2.44 -22.67
C GLU A 160 -16.85 2.45 -23.45
N LEU A 161 -16.49 1.32 -24.09
CA LEU A 161 -15.18 1.16 -24.72
C LEU A 161 -15.03 1.93 -26.04
N LEU A 162 -16.03 1.88 -26.93
CA LEU A 162 -15.85 2.41 -28.29
C LEU A 162 -15.70 3.93 -28.31
N PRO A 163 -16.54 4.73 -27.59
CA PRO A 163 -16.33 6.18 -27.54
C PRO A 163 -15.00 6.54 -26.87
N ALA A 164 -14.60 5.82 -25.82
CA ALA A 164 -13.33 6.08 -25.14
C ALA A 164 -12.12 5.83 -26.05
N LEU A 165 -12.19 4.86 -26.95
CA LEU A 165 -11.07 4.45 -27.81
C LEU A 165 -11.15 4.99 -29.25
N GLU A 166 -12.13 5.84 -29.55
CA GLU A 166 -12.29 6.42 -30.87
C GLU A 166 -11.05 7.23 -31.31
N GLY A 167 -10.61 7.03 -32.55
CA GLY A 167 -9.47 7.76 -33.13
C GLY A 167 -8.09 7.29 -32.68
N PHE A 168 -7.98 6.37 -31.72
CA PHE A 168 -6.69 5.76 -31.33
C PHE A 168 -6.34 4.57 -32.22
N THR A 169 -5.04 4.38 -32.47
CA THR A 169 -4.54 3.15 -33.10
C THR A 169 -4.18 2.11 -32.05
N ALA A 170 -4.22 0.82 -32.40
CA ALA A 170 -3.77 -0.24 -31.48
C ALA A 170 -2.29 -0.07 -31.07
N GLU A 171 -1.45 0.41 -31.99
CA GLU A 171 -0.03 0.63 -31.73
C GLU A 171 0.17 1.73 -30.69
N GLU A 172 -0.48 2.87 -30.87
CA GLU A 172 -0.46 3.99 -29.93
C GLU A 172 -0.91 3.58 -28.53
N LEU A 173 -2.03 2.85 -28.41
CA LEU A 173 -2.53 2.37 -27.13
C LEU A 173 -1.58 1.36 -26.47
N LEU A 174 -0.92 0.50 -27.24
CA LEU A 174 0.07 -0.44 -26.74
C LEU A 174 1.36 0.24 -26.29
N GLN A 175 1.86 1.22 -27.05
CA GLN A 175 3.02 2.02 -26.67
C GLN A 175 2.75 2.79 -25.36
N GLY A 176 1.52 3.30 -25.22
CA GLY A 176 1.00 3.92 -24.01
C GLY A 176 0.71 2.96 -22.85
N GLN A 177 0.81 1.65 -23.08
CA GLN A 177 0.46 0.59 -22.14
C GLN A 177 -0.97 0.67 -21.59
N LEU A 178 -1.93 1.13 -22.41
CA LEU A 178 -3.35 1.15 -22.02
C LEU A 178 -3.75 -0.21 -21.44
N THR A 179 -4.32 -0.15 -20.24
CA THR A 179 -4.82 -1.29 -19.50
C THR A 179 -6.31 -1.13 -19.32
N ILE A 180 -7.09 -2.19 -19.50
CA ILE A 180 -8.54 -2.16 -19.31
C ILE A 180 -8.86 -2.92 -18.02
N ALA A 181 -9.52 -2.25 -17.07
CA ALA A 181 -10.06 -2.87 -15.87
C ALA A 181 -11.54 -3.20 -16.10
N TYR A 182 -11.89 -4.48 -16.03
CA TYR A 182 -13.27 -4.94 -16.12
C TYR A 182 -13.87 -5.09 -14.72
N GLU A 183 -14.93 -4.33 -14.47
CA GLU A 183 -15.62 -4.22 -13.19
C GLU A 183 -17.11 -4.57 -13.35
N PRO A 184 -17.51 -5.85 -13.18
CA PRO A 184 -18.90 -6.26 -13.36
C PRO A 184 -19.84 -5.53 -12.41
N GLY A 185 -20.86 -4.87 -12.97
CA GLY A 185 -21.74 -3.98 -12.20
C GLY A 185 -22.45 -4.62 -11.01
N HIS A 186 -22.72 -5.93 -11.05
CA HIS A 186 -23.42 -6.66 -9.98
C HIS A 186 -22.57 -6.95 -8.74
N VAL A 187 -21.24 -6.81 -8.80
CA VAL A 187 -20.33 -7.04 -7.64
C VAL A 187 -19.64 -5.78 -7.14
N ILE A 188 -19.93 -4.61 -7.73
CA ILE A 188 -19.37 -3.34 -7.28
C ILE A 188 -19.88 -3.01 -5.87
N GLY A 189 -18.95 -2.93 -4.91
CA GLY A 189 -19.23 -2.59 -3.52
C GLY A 189 -19.64 -3.76 -2.63
N LEU A 190 -19.64 -4.99 -3.15
CA LEU A 190 -19.79 -6.21 -2.37
C LEU A 190 -18.41 -6.73 -1.96
N ASP A 191 -18.34 -7.59 -0.94
CA ASP A 191 -17.10 -8.25 -0.49
C ASP A 191 -16.93 -9.64 -1.12
N GLN A 192 -17.58 -9.88 -2.27
CA GLN A 192 -17.59 -11.15 -2.98
C GLN A 192 -17.37 -10.92 -4.48
N PRO A 193 -16.41 -11.62 -5.12
CA PRO A 193 -16.16 -11.49 -6.55
C PRO A 193 -17.29 -12.11 -7.37
N ALA A 194 -17.33 -11.74 -8.65
CA ALA A 194 -18.19 -12.37 -9.64
C ALA A 194 -17.74 -13.80 -9.89
N ASP A 195 -18.66 -14.65 -10.36
CA ASP A 195 -18.33 -16.00 -10.76
C ASP A 195 -17.24 -16.02 -11.86
N MET A 196 -16.36 -17.02 -11.81
CA MET A 196 -15.23 -17.13 -12.74
C MET A 196 -15.65 -17.26 -14.20
N GLY A 197 -16.78 -17.93 -14.48
CA GLY A 197 -17.36 -17.98 -15.82
C GLY A 197 -17.81 -16.59 -16.29
N TYR A 198 -18.36 -15.77 -15.40
CA TYR A 198 -18.77 -14.40 -15.70
C TYR A 198 -17.57 -13.50 -16.04
N ILE A 199 -16.49 -13.61 -15.27
CA ILE A 199 -15.24 -12.85 -15.47
C ILE A 199 -14.62 -13.21 -16.82
N ARG A 200 -14.42 -14.50 -17.12
CA ARG A 200 -13.85 -14.98 -18.39
C ARG A 200 -14.68 -14.56 -19.60
N SER A 201 -16.00 -14.65 -19.48
CA SER A 201 -16.93 -14.20 -20.52
C SER A 201 -16.78 -12.69 -20.76
N GLY A 202 -16.61 -11.88 -19.71
CA GLY A 202 -16.37 -10.44 -19.83
C GLY A 202 -15.07 -10.12 -20.57
N PHE A 203 -13.96 -10.74 -20.18
CA PHE A 203 -12.67 -10.57 -20.88
C PHE A 203 -12.74 -11.01 -22.35
N SER A 204 -13.43 -12.11 -22.63
CA SER A 204 -13.65 -12.60 -23.99
C SER A 204 -14.47 -11.61 -24.83
N LEU A 205 -15.51 -11.00 -24.24
CA LEU A 205 -16.30 -9.96 -24.88
C LEU A 205 -15.49 -8.70 -25.18
N ILE A 206 -14.69 -8.23 -24.23
CA ILE A 206 -13.79 -7.08 -24.43
C ILE A 206 -12.86 -7.35 -25.61
N LYS A 207 -12.21 -8.51 -25.66
CA LYS A 207 -11.35 -8.91 -26.78
C LYS A 207 -12.09 -8.97 -28.10
N LYS A 208 -13.27 -9.58 -28.12
CA LYS A 208 -14.15 -9.68 -29.31
C LYS A 208 -14.51 -8.28 -29.84
N ILE A 209 -14.80 -7.33 -28.95
CA ILE A 209 -15.08 -5.94 -29.30
C ILE A 209 -13.81 -5.31 -29.92
N LEU A 210 -12.67 -5.38 -29.24
CA LEU A 210 -11.42 -4.79 -29.74
C LEU A 210 -11.00 -5.37 -31.11
N LEU A 211 -11.11 -6.69 -31.32
CA LEU A 211 -10.82 -7.34 -32.60
C LEU A 211 -11.72 -6.84 -33.74
N LYS A 212 -13.02 -6.65 -33.48
CA LYS A 212 -13.98 -6.20 -34.49
C LYS A 212 -13.82 -4.72 -34.88
N HIS A 213 -13.14 -3.94 -34.06
CA HIS A 213 -13.02 -2.48 -34.21
C HIS A 213 -11.57 -2.03 -34.48
N ASN A 214 -10.81 -2.84 -35.24
CA ASN A 214 -9.44 -2.53 -35.69
C ASN A 214 -8.41 -2.32 -34.55
N LEU A 215 -8.68 -2.85 -33.36
CA LEU A 215 -7.79 -2.79 -32.19
C LEU A 215 -7.14 -4.16 -31.89
N GLU A 216 -6.81 -4.92 -32.94
CA GLU A 216 -6.31 -6.30 -32.83
C GLU A 216 -5.03 -6.41 -31.97
N GLY A 217 -4.10 -5.47 -32.12
CA GLY A 217 -2.88 -5.42 -31.30
C GLY A 217 -3.21 -5.36 -29.81
N LEU A 218 -4.15 -4.47 -29.43
CA LEU A 218 -4.60 -4.31 -28.05
C LEU A 218 -5.36 -5.56 -27.58
N ALA A 219 -6.21 -6.15 -28.41
CA ALA A 219 -6.91 -7.39 -28.05
C ALA A 219 -5.96 -8.57 -27.75
N LYS A 220 -4.82 -8.63 -28.44
CA LYS A 220 -3.82 -9.71 -28.32
C LYS A 220 -2.73 -9.47 -27.29
N LYS A 221 -2.41 -8.20 -26.98
CA LYS A 221 -1.27 -7.85 -26.11
C LYS A 221 -1.62 -6.90 -24.96
N GLY A 222 -2.73 -6.17 -25.04
CA GLY A 222 -3.18 -5.22 -24.03
C GLY A 222 -3.60 -5.91 -22.75
N ARG A 223 -3.30 -5.29 -21.60
CA ARG A 223 -3.54 -5.88 -20.28
C ARG A 223 -5.00 -5.77 -19.87
N LEU A 224 -5.51 -6.82 -19.24
CA LEU A 224 -6.83 -6.84 -18.61
C LEU A 224 -6.70 -7.01 -17.09
N LEU A 225 -7.30 -6.12 -16.33
CA LEU A 225 -7.46 -6.26 -14.87
C LEU A 225 -8.89 -6.64 -14.54
N TYR A 226 -9.05 -7.40 -13.47
CA TYR A 226 -10.34 -7.64 -12.86
C TYR A 226 -10.54 -6.74 -11.65
N GLY A 227 -11.68 -6.07 -11.53
CA GLY A 227 -12.08 -5.36 -10.32
C GLY A 227 -13.50 -5.74 -9.88
N GLY A 228 -13.74 -5.69 -8.57
CA GLY A 228 -15.04 -5.99 -7.97
C GLY A 228 -14.99 -7.13 -6.93
N GLY A 229 -15.28 -6.80 -5.67
CA GLY A 229 -15.44 -7.75 -4.58
C GLY A 229 -14.26 -8.65 -4.23
N VAL A 230 -13.05 -8.26 -4.62
CA VAL A 230 -11.82 -8.96 -4.27
C VAL A 230 -11.20 -8.38 -3.00
N ASN A 231 -10.89 -9.25 -2.05
CA ASN A 231 -10.16 -9.00 -0.79
C ASN A 231 -9.24 -10.21 -0.50
N SER A 232 -8.46 -10.19 0.59
CA SER A 232 -7.50 -11.27 0.87
C SER A 232 -8.14 -12.65 1.10
N ASP A 233 -9.42 -12.73 1.45
CA ASP A 233 -10.13 -13.98 1.65
C ASP A 233 -10.72 -14.56 0.36
N THR A 234 -11.16 -13.68 -0.54
CA THR A 234 -11.85 -14.05 -1.79
C THR A 234 -10.94 -14.08 -3.00
N ILE A 235 -9.78 -13.43 -2.94
CA ILE A 235 -8.87 -13.31 -4.08
C ILE A 235 -8.43 -14.68 -4.63
N GLN A 236 -8.35 -15.71 -3.78
CA GLN A 236 -8.09 -17.10 -4.19
C GLN A 236 -9.18 -17.73 -5.06
N GLN A 237 -10.42 -17.27 -4.93
CA GLN A 237 -11.54 -17.69 -5.76
C GLN A 237 -11.34 -17.20 -7.21
N VAL A 238 -10.64 -16.08 -7.37
CA VAL A 238 -10.29 -15.52 -8.68
C VAL A 238 -8.93 -16.03 -9.19
N TRP A 239 -8.01 -16.39 -8.28
CA TRP A 239 -6.74 -17.05 -8.63
C TRP A 239 -6.90 -18.46 -9.20
N GLY A 240 -8.08 -19.08 -9.03
CA GLY A 240 -8.48 -20.46 -9.35
C GLY A 240 -8.49 -20.83 -10.84
N LEU A 241 -7.39 -20.50 -11.50
CA LEU A 241 -7.05 -20.89 -12.84
C LEU A 241 -6.12 -22.07 -12.66
N ASP A 242 -6.70 -23.26 -12.69
CA ASP A 242 -5.95 -24.48 -12.44
C ASP A 242 -4.75 -24.55 -13.39
N ARG A 243 -3.56 -24.38 -12.80
CA ARG A 243 -2.21 -24.38 -13.38
C ARG A 243 -1.83 -23.04 -14.05
N PRO A 244 -0.53 -22.74 -14.26
CA PRO A 244 -0.12 -21.89 -15.37
C PRO A 244 -0.29 -22.73 -16.65
N THR A 245 -1.51 -23.23 -16.89
CA THR A 245 -1.87 -23.85 -18.14
C THR A 245 -2.46 -22.81 -19.05
N LYS A 246 -2.39 -23.15 -20.34
CA LYS A 246 -2.68 -22.37 -21.52
C LYS A 246 -4.06 -21.66 -21.59
N VAL A 247 -4.86 -21.67 -20.52
CA VAL A 247 -6.12 -20.93 -20.41
C VAL A 247 -5.86 -19.41 -20.37
N PHE A 248 -4.80 -18.96 -19.70
CA PHE A 248 -4.44 -17.52 -19.64
C PHE A 248 -3.44 -17.10 -20.71
N SER A 249 -2.81 -18.06 -21.38
CA SER A 249 -1.93 -17.76 -22.52
C SER A 249 -2.66 -17.16 -23.73
N GLY A 250 -3.98 -16.91 -23.63
CA GLY A 250 -4.77 -16.18 -24.62
C GLY A 250 -5.61 -15.03 -24.07
N GLU A 251 -5.71 -14.82 -22.75
CA GLU A 251 -6.66 -13.87 -22.14
C GLU A 251 -6.06 -12.51 -21.74
N ASN A 252 -4.74 -12.30 -21.86
CA ASN A 252 -4.04 -11.06 -21.45
C ASN A 252 -4.37 -10.54 -20.04
N TRP A 253 -4.97 -11.39 -19.20
CA TRP A 253 -5.23 -11.04 -17.82
C TRP A 253 -3.91 -10.75 -17.13
N ALA A 254 -3.85 -9.61 -16.47
CA ALA A 254 -2.66 -9.06 -15.88
C ALA A 254 -2.80 -8.85 -14.37
N GLY A 255 -3.99 -9.04 -13.78
CA GLY A 255 -4.17 -8.93 -12.32
C GLY A 255 -5.45 -8.25 -11.89
N PHE A 256 -5.34 -7.39 -10.87
CA PHE A 256 -6.47 -6.87 -10.11
C PHE A 256 -6.45 -5.34 -9.97
N LEU A 257 -7.66 -4.77 -9.99
CA LEU A 257 -7.97 -3.44 -9.48
C LEU A 257 -8.81 -3.61 -8.21
N VAL A 258 -8.26 -3.22 -7.06
CA VAL A 258 -8.79 -3.49 -5.73
C VAL A 258 -9.37 -2.21 -5.14
N GLY A 259 -10.64 -2.24 -4.74
CA GLY A 259 -11.35 -1.11 -4.13
C GLY A 259 -11.07 -0.98 -2.64
N ARG A 260 -12.12 -1.08 -1.82
CA ARG A 260 -12.08 -0.92 -0.35
C ARG A 260 -10.98 -1.71 0.35
N ALA A 261 -10.74 -2.96 -0.03
CA ALA A 261 -9.67 -3.77 0.54
C ALA A 261 -8.27 -3.13 0.40
N SER A 262 -8.07 -2.25 -0.60
CA SER A 262 -6.81 -1.52 -0.77
C SER A 262 -6.58 -0.39 0.23
N ALA A 263 -7.61 -0.02 1.01
CA ALA A 263 -7.57 1.01 2.05
C ALA A 263 -7.17 0.47 3.44
N SER A 264 -6.97 -0.84 3.58
CA SER A 264 -6.70 -1.51 4.86
C SER A 264 -5.53 -2.50 4.75
N PRO A 265 -5.04 -3.05 5.88
CA PRO A 265 -3.98 -4.07 5.88
C PRO A 265 -4.28 -5.30 5.01
N ASP A 266 -5.56 -5.55 4.67
CA ASP A 266 -5.99 -6.62 3.76
C ASP A 266 -5.26 -6.55 2.41
N PHE A 267 -4.89 -5.35 1.95
CA PHE A 267 -4.12 -5.18 0.72
C PHE A 267 -2.74 -5.85 0.77
N MET A 268 -2.09 -5.85 1.92
CA MET A 268 -0.79 -6.48 2.15
C MET A 268 -0.97 -8.00 2.24
N ASP A 269 -2.03 -8.46 2.91
CA ASP A 269 -2.39 -9.87 2.94
C ASP A 269 -2.66 -10.41 1.53
N MET A 270 -3.30 -9.61 0.67
CA MET A 270 -3.47 -9.93 -0.75
C MET A 270 -2.12 -10.06 -1.48
N MET A 271 -1.18 -9.14 -1.23
CA MET A 271 0.17 -9.21 -1.81
C MET A 271 0.87 -10.51 -1.42
N GLU A 272 0.89 -10.82 -0.12
CA GLU A 272 1.55 -12.00 0.43
C GLU A 272 0.94 -13.29 -0.12
N LYS A 273 -0.38 -13.45 0.04
CA LYS A 273 -1.10 -14.65 -0.39
C LYS A 273 -0.96 -14.84 -1.92
N TRP A 274 -1.02 -13.77 -2.72
CA TRP A 274 -0.86 -13.86 -4.17
C TRP A 274 0.58 -14.21 -4.59
N GLN A 275 1.57 -13.55 -3.99
CA GLN A 275 2.98 -13.83 -4.25
C GLN A 275 3.33 -15.27 -3.87
N ALA A 276 2.84 -15.78 -2.74
CA ALA A 276 3.01 -17.17 -2.33
C ALA A 276 2.43 -18.15 -3.36
N LYS A 277 1.26 -17.82 -3.94
CA LYS A 277 0.65 -18.59 -5.02
C LYS A 277 1.53 -18.56 -6.28
N LEU A 278 2.00 -17.39 -6.71
CA LEU A 278 2.83 -17.23 -7.92
C LEU A 278 4.23 -17.85 -7.78
N GLY A 279 4.85 -17.75 -6.60
CA GLY A 279 6.16 -18.35 -6.31
C GLY A 279 6.16 -19.87 -6.40
N ARG A 280 5.03 -20.54 -6.09
CA ARG A 280 4.83 -21.98 -6.32
C ARG A 280 4.75 -22.36 -7.80
N TYR A 281 4.58 -21.40 -8.71
CA TYR A 281 4.39 -21.63 -10.16
C TYR A 281 5.55 -21.17 -11.04
N ARG A 282 6.65 -20.62 -10.48
CA ARG A 282 7.82 -20.28 -11.30
C ARG A 282 8.44 -21.55 -11.89
N ASP A 283 8.32 -21.67 -13.22
CA ASP A 283 9.05 -22.63 -14.03
C ASP A 283 10.55 -22.34 -13.95
N ARG A 284 11.30 -23.25 -13.31
CA ARG A 284 12.77 -23.13 -13.12
C ARG A 284 13.57 -23.20 -14.42
N SER A 285 12.94 -23.37 -15.59
CA SER A 285 13.64 -23.56 -16.86
C SER A 285 14.01 -22.26 -17.61
N LYS A 286 13.57 -21.07 -17.15
CA LYS A 286 13.89 -19.79 -17.83
C LYS A 286 14.16 -18.65 -16.86
N VAL A 287 15.37 -18.62 -16.31
CA VAL A 287 15.98 -17.37 -15.84
C VAL A 287 17.07 -17.00 -16.84
N PHE A 288 16.82 -15.95 -17.61
CA PHE A 288 17.80 -15.32 -18.47
C PHE A 288 18.97 -14.81 -17.60
N LEU A 289 20.17 -15.21 -17.99
CA LEU A 289 21.42 -14.60 -17.55
C LEU A 289 21.38 -13.12 -17.95
N MET A 290 21.45 -12.22 -16.97
CA MET A 290 21.82 -10.82 -17.18
C MET A 290 23.23 -10.69 -16.59
N GLU A 291 24.16 -10.34 -17.46
CA GLU A 291 25.58 -10.11 -17.16
C GLU A 291 25.74 -9.03 -16.08
N GLU A 292 26.72 -9.25 -15.21
CA GLU A 292 27.18 -8.32 -14.19
C GLU A 292 27.73 -7.05 -14.85
N ASP A 293 27.07 -5.91 -14.64
CA ASP A 293 27.65 -4.61 -14.94
C ASP A 293 28.42 -4.08 -13.74
N LYS A 294 29.75 -4.01 -13.90
CA LYS A 294 30.71 -3.53 -12.92
C LYS A 294 30.66 -2.00 -12.88
N THR A 295 29.90 -1.43 -11.95
CA THR A 295 30.11 -0.03 -11.55
C THR A 295 30.27 0.05 -10.04
N GLY A 296 31.50 0.38 -9.63
CA GLY A 296 31.90 0.52 -8.23
C GLY A 296 31.19 1.69 -7.56
N VAL A 297 30.08 1.40 -6.89
CA VAL A 297 29.50 2.27 -5.87
C VAL A 297 29.84 1.62 -4.52
N GLU A 298 30.66 2.30 -3.72
CA GLU A 298 30.87 1.91 -2.33
C GLU A 298 29.52 1.95 -1.60
N ARG A 299 29.10 0.79 -1.09
CA ARG A 299 28.00 0.70 -0.13
C ARG A 299 28.44 1.43 1.13
N LEU A 300 27.64 2.39 1.59
CA LEU A 300 27.69 2.81 2.99
C LEU A 300 27.27 1.61 3.84
N GLU A 301 28.20 1.10 4.66
CA GLU A 301 27.88 0.08 5.66
C GLU A 301 27.04 0.72 6.76
N ILE A 302 25.80 0.25 6.88
CA ILE A 302 24.94 0.53 8.02
C ILE A 302 25.42 -0.37 9.17
N PRO A 303 25.85 0.18 10.33
CA PRO A 303 26.31 -0.64 11.43
C PRO A 303 25.17 -1.55 11.93
N GLN A 304 25.44 -2.86 12.01
CA GLN A 304 24.53 -3.80 12.67
C GLN A 304 24.61 -3.58 14.18
N ILE A 305 23.53 -3.03 14.77
CA ILE A 305 23.42 -2.86 16.21
C ILE A 305 23.05 -4.22 16.84
N ALA A 306 23.94 -4.76 17.67
CA ALA A 306 23.68 -5.97 18.44
C ALA A 306 22.69 -5.68 19.60
N PRO A 307 21.83 -6.64 19.99
CA PRO A 307 20.93 -6.46 21.13
C PRO A 307 21.72 -6.17 22.42
N PRO A 308 21.16 -5.36 23.35
CA PRO A 308 21.91 -4.84 24.49
C PRO A 308 22.35 -5.96 25.43
N GLN A 309 23.65 -6.00 25.72
CA GLN A 309 24.27 -7.04 26.55
C GLN A 309 24.31 -6.72 28.06
N LYS A 310 23.69 -5.62 28.52
CA LYS A 310 23.64 -5.24 29.94
C LYS A 310 22.22 -4.96 30.40
N LYS A 311 21.93 -5.28 31.67
CA LYS A 311 20.67 -5.00 32.37
C LYS A 311 20.29 -3.53 32.21
N VAL A 312 19.03 -3.28 31.86
CA VAL A 312 18.52 -1.97 31.45
C VAL A 312 17.60 -1.38 32.52
N ARG A 313 17.72 -0.08 32.82
CA ARG A 313 16.80 0.62 33.75
C ARG A 313 15.57 1.09 33.00
N VAL A 314 14.41 0.56 33.36
CA VAL A 314 13.14 0.85 32.70
C VAL A 314 12.38 1.94 33.45
N ALA A 315 11.98 3.03 32.81
CA ALA A 315 11.09 4.06 33.38
C ALA A 315 9.70 3.99 32.74
N VAL A 316 8.63 4.19 33.51
CA VAL A 316 7.26 4.19 32.99
C VAL A 316 6.85 5.63 32.68
N TYR A 317 6.40 5.90 31.46
CA TYR A 317 6.09 7.27 31.04
C TYR A 317 4.59 7.55 30.87
N GLY A 318 3.75 6.52 30.79
CA GLY A 318 2.32 6.69 30.64
C GLY A 318 1.54 5.42 30.87
N ILE A 319 0.34 5.56 31.39
CA ILE A 319 -0.61 4.46 31.57
C ILE A 319 -1.96 4.94 31.01
N GLY A 320 -2.46 4.27 29.97
CA GLY A 320 -3.74 4.55 29.32
C GLY A 320 -4.67 3.35 29.31
N GLU A 321 -5.89 3.51 28.80
CA GLU A 321 -6.92 2.46 28.80
C GLU A 321 -6.55 1.20 27.99
N VAL A 322 -5.60 1.31 27.05
CA VAL A 322 -5.22 0.23 26.12
C VAL A 322 -3.78 -0.26 26.29
N GLY A 323 -3.01 0.27 27.25
CA GLY A 323 -1.61 -0.15 27.41
C GLY A 323 -0.73 0.71 28.32
N VAL A 324 0.54 0.30 28.43
CA VAL A 324 1.57 0.92 29.28
C VAL A 324 2.79 1.32 28.45
N GLY A 325 3.21 2.58 28.58
CA GLY A 325 4.40 3.11 27.96
C GLY A 325 5.65 2.95 28.83
N PHE A 326 6.70 2.31 28.29
CA PHE A 326 8.00 2.15 28.94
C PHE A 326 9.12 2.83 28.16
N ILE A 327 10.10 3.37 28.87
CA ILE A 327 11.42 3.74 28.34
C ILE A 327 12.37 2.68 28.86
N THR A 328 12.88 1.79 28.02
CA THR A 328 13.66 0.66 28.57
C THR A 328 15.13 0.98 28.70
N SER A 329 15.71 1.84 27.85
CA SER A 329 17.15 2.15 27.81
C SER A 329 17.46 3.59 27.38
N VAL A 330 18.58 4.10 27.89
CA VAL A 330 19.36 5.18 27.28
C VAL A 330 20.77 4.66 27.02
N PHE A 331 21.17 4.51 25.76
CA PHE A 331 22.53 4.11 25.38
C PHE A 331 23.31 5.33 24.86
N LYS A 332 24.61 5.36 25.14
CA LYS A 332 25.52 6.38 24.62
C LYS A 332 26.51 5.73 23.67
N GLU A 333 26.49 6.13 22.41
CA GLU A 333 27.46 5.70 21.42
C GLU A 333 28.04 6.94 20.74
N ASP A 334 29.34 7.18 20.97
CA ASP A 334 30.06 8.39 20.56
C ASP A 334 29.36 9.74 20.86
N LYS A 335 28.75 10.34 19.85
CA LYS A 335 28.05 11.64 19.91
C LYS A 335 26.52 11.52 19.96
N ILE A 336 25.98 10.31 19.97
CA ILE A 336 24.55 10.07 19.87
C ILE A 336 24.07 9.37 21.16
N ASP A 337 23.08 9.97 21.81
CA ASP A 337 22.31 9.35 22.88
C ASP A 337 21.06 8.70 22.25
N ILE A 338 20.83 7.41 22.52
CA ILE A 338 19.70 6.65 21.97
C ILE A 338 18.71 6.37 23.09
N VAL A 339 17.47 6.84 22.95
CA VAL A 339 16.38 6.61 23.90
C VAL A 339 15.38 5.66 23.28
N GLN A 340 15.21 4.47 23.87
CA GLN A 340 14.33 3.45 23.33
C GLN A 340 12.97 3.46 24.03
N LEU A 341 11.89 3.72 23.26
CA LEU A 341 10.52 3.83 23.75
C LEU A 341 9.69 2.58 23.36
N PHE A 342 8.87 2.10 24.29
CA PHE A 342 8.05 0.91 24.14
C PHE A 342 6.63 1.25 24.54
N ASN A 343 5.66 0.76 23.76
CA ASN A 343 4.27 0.77 24.17
C ASN A 343 3.77 -0.67 24.20
N MET A 344 3.29 -1.11 25.36
CA MET A 344 2.79 -2.46 25.53
C MET A 344 1.27 -2.43 25.45
N GLU A 345 0.74 -2.97 24.36
CA GLU A 345 -0.70 -3.23 24.20
C GLU A 345 -1.06 -4.45 25.05
N VAL A 346 -2.08 -4.34 25.88
CA VAL A 346 -2.47 -5.40 26.81
C VAL A 346 -3.90 -5.83 26.50
N ASP A 347 -4.04 -7.05 25.98
CA ASP A 347 -5.32 -7.76 25.91
C ASP A 347 -5.46 -8.64 27.18
N ALA A 348 -6.69 -8.89 27.61
CA ALA A 348 -7.00 -9.77 28.74
C ALA A 348 -6.56 -11.23 28.52
N GLU A 349 -6.41 -11.66 27.26
CA GLU A 349 -6.02 -13.03 26.91
C GLU A 349 -4.59 -13.16 26.37
N ASP A 350 -3.95 -12.07 25.93
CA ASP A 350 -2.62 -12.09 25.31
C ASP A 350 -1.85 -10.78 25.57
N ILE A 351 -0.69 -10.87 26.25
CA ILE A 351 0.17 -9.71 26.50
C ILE A 351 1.25 -9.68 25.42
N ARG A 352 1.13 -8.77 24.46
CA ARG A 352 2.13 -8.58 23.40
C ARG A 352 2.78 -7.21 23.50
N ALA A 353 4.08 -7.18 23.74
CA ALA A 353 4.86 -5.95 23.66
C ALA A 353 5.24 -5.66 22.20
N ARG A 354 4.81 -4.52 21.66
CA ARG A 354 5.20 -4.04 20.33
C ARG A 354 6.13 -2.84 20.47
N ILE A 355 7.34 -2.94 19.93
CA ILE A 355 8.28 -1.80 19.89
C ILE A 355 7.75 -0.80 18.87
N TYR A 356 7.25 0.34 19.33
CA TYR A 356 6.62 1.32 18.46
C TYR A 356 7.62 2.36 17.94
N LYS A 357 8.66 2.74 18.71
CA LYS A 357 9.60 3.80 18.29
C LYS A 357 10.94 3.78 19.02
N SER A 358 12.04 3.98 18.31
CA SER A 358 13.35 4.30 18.91
C SER A 358 13.69 5.75 18.57
N LEU A 359 14.22 6.52 19.53
CA LEU A 359 14.63 7.89 19.34
C LEU A 359 16.16 7.98 19.34
N PHE A 360 16.73 8.63 18.32
CA PHE A 360 18.15 8.91 18.20
C PHE A 360 18.39 10.42 18.41
N ILE A 361 19.29 10.77 19.33
CA ILE A 361 19.56 12.15 19.74
C ILE A 361 21.04 12.46 19.52
N ASP A 362 21.37 13.31 18.56
CA ASP A 362 22.74 13.80 18.36
C ASP A 362 23.08 14.96 19.34
N LYS A 363 24.31 14.99 19.86
CA LYS A 363 24.87 16.08 20.69
C LYS A 363 24.81 17.47 20.05
N ASP A 364 24.73 17.57 18.72
CA ASP A 364 24.54 18.84 18.02
C ASP A 364 23.05 19.30 17.99
N LYS A 365 22.19 18.68 18.81
CA LYS A 365 20.77 19.01 19.01
C LYS A 365 19.90 18.80 17.76
N VAL A 366 20.28 17.87 16.89
CA VAL A 366 19.52 17.53 15.69
C VAL A 366 18.87 16.16 15.86
N PHE A 367 17.56 16.10 15.62
CA PHE A 367 16.80 14.86 15.56
C PHE A 367 17.11 14.10 14.28
N ILE A 368 17.41 12.82 14.42
CA ILE A 368 17.35 11.87 13.31
C ILE A 368 16.18 10.94 13.63
N ASP A 369 15.05 11.19 12.99
CA ASP A 369 13.89 10.30 13.09
C ASP A 369 14.09 9.09 12.18
N ASP A 370 14.97 8.17 12.61
CA ASP A 370 15.01 6.83 12.05
C ASP A 370 13.84 6.04 12.64
N HIS A 371 12.67 6.17 12.00
CA HIS A 371 11.69 5.09 12.08
C HIS A 371 12.40 3.87 11.52
N HIS A 372 12.83 2.93 12.37
CA HIS A 372 13.00 1.49 12.16
C HIS A 372 14.03 0.94 13.15
N VAL A 373 13.58 0.49 14.32
CA VAL A 373 14.19 -0.69 14.95
C VAL A 373 13.06 -1.69 15.17
N VAL A 374 12.80 -2.49 14.13
CA VAL A 374 12.07 -3.74 14.28
C VAL A 374 13.12 -4.76 14.72
N ILE A 375 13.19 -5.06 16.03
CA ILE A 375 13.76 -6.34 16.43
C ILE A 375 12.78 -7.40 15.93
N LYS A 376 13.27 -8.25 15.04
CA LYS A 376 12.49 -9.17 14.19
C LYS A 376 11.97 -10.42 14.91
N ASP A 377 11.99 -10.45 16.24
CA ASP A 377 11.57 -11.60 17.03
C ASP A 377 10.52 -11.18 18.07
N GLU A 378 9.49 -12.02 18.27
CA GLU A 378 8.69 -11.99 19.49
C GLU A 378 9.65 -12.08 20.68
N VAL A 379 9.92 -10.95 21.32
CA VAL A 379 10.62 -11.00 22.60
C VAL A 379 9.59 -11.49 23.60
N ALA A 380 9.73 -12.75 24.01
CA ALA A 380 9.06 -13.21 25.22
C ALA A 380 9.51 -12.30 26.36
N VAL A 381 8.69 -11.30 26.67
CA VAL A 381 8.88 -10.51 27.88
C VAL A 381 8.71 -11.51 29.00
N GLN A 382 9.74 -11.66 29.83
CA GLN A 382 9.63 -12.51 31.00
C GLN A 382 8.40 -12.05 31.79
N ASP A 383 7.63 -13.00 32.33
CA ASP A 383 6.47 -12.70 33.18
C ASP A 383 6.86 -11.87 34.43
N GLU A 384 8.16 -11.64 34.63
CA GLU A 384 8.75 -10.84 35.69
C GLU A 384 9.62 -9.72 35.11
N ILE A 385 9.41 -8.49 35.59
CA ILE A 385 10.24 -7.32 35.28
C ILE A 385 10.91 -6.80 36.55
N GLU A 386 12.21 -6.57 36.50
CA GLU A 386 12.97 -5.97 37.61
C GLU A 386 12.92 -4.44 37.49
N ILE A 387 12.28 -3.78 38.46
CA ILE A 387 12.19 -2.33 38.58
C ILE A 387 12.96 -1.92 39.84
N ASP A 388 14.06 -1.16 39.67
CA ASP A 388 14.91 -0.66 40.76
C ASP A 388 15.36 -1.74 41.78
N GLY A 389 15.61 -2.97 41.29
CA GLY A 389 16.06 -4.10 42.11
C GLY A 389 14.94 -4.93 42.72
N GLU A 390 13.68 -4.54 42.54
CA GLU A 390 12.50 -5.31 42.91
C GLU A 390 11.92 -6.02 41.68
N ILE A 391 11.52 -7.29 41.84
CA ILE A 391 10.99 -8.11 40.75
C ILE A 391 9.46 -8.11 40.81
N PHE A 392 8.82 -7.69 39.72
CA PHE A 392 7.37 -7.58 39.60
C PHE A 392 6.82 -8.56 38.57
N ASN A 393 5.78 -9.30 38.94
CA ASN A 393 5.05 -10.12 37.97
C ASN A 393 4.20 -9.22 37.05
N LEU A 394 4.53 -9.22 35.76
CA LEU A 394 3.94 -8.36 34.73
C LEU A 394 2.43 -8.59 34.61
N ARG A 395 1.98 -9.85 34.58
CA ARG A 395 0.54 -10.20 34.54
C ARG A 395 -0.21 -9.69 35.76
N SER A 396 0.37 -9.84 36.95
CA SER A 396 -0.26 -9.38 38.20
C SER A 396 -0.36 -7.85 38.26
N LEU A 397 0.70 -7.15 37.83
CA LEU A 397 0.72 -5.70 37.70
C LEU A 397 -0.37 -5.23 36.73
N LEU A 398 -0.42 -5.78 35.52
CA LEU A 398 -1.40 -5.43 34.49
C LEU A 398 -2.84 -5.75 34.89
N ASN A 399 -3.10 -6.91 35.50
CA ASN A 399 -4.42 -7.26 36.03
C ASN A 399 -4.87 -6.30 37.14
N SER A 400 -3.94 -5.74 37.91
CA SER A 400 -4.26 -4.70 38.89
C SER A 400 -4.56 -3.34 38.24
N MET A 401 -4.02 -3.05 37.04
CA MET A 401 -4.30 -1.81 36.28
C MET A 401 -5.71 -1.78 35.72
N VAL A 402 -6.24 -2.92 35.27
CA VAL A 402 -7.64 -3.07 34.82
C VAL A 402 -8.62 -2.78 35.97
N ASN A 403 -8.23 -3.02 37.22
CA ASN A 403 -9.13 -3.00 38.38
C ASN A 403 -8.98 -1.76 39.29
N ASP A 404 -7.80 -1.11 39.41
CA ASP A 404 -7.62 0.12 40.18
C ASP A 404 -6.39 0.94 39.72
N HIS A 405 -6.60 1.75 38.69
CA HIS A 405 -5.61 2.62 38.05
C HIS A 405 -4.93 3.61 39.01
N SER A 406 -5.65 4.02 40.07
CA SER A 406 -5.21 5.08 40.98
C SER A 406 -4.10 4.64 41.93
N LYS A 407 -4.17 3.38 42.39
CA LYS A 407 -3.24 2.79 43.35
C LYS A 407 -1.86 2.54 42.75
N ILE A 408 -1.80 2.10 41.49
CA ILE A 408 -0.56 1.79 40.78
C ILE A 408 0.17 3.06 40.37
N THR A 409 -0.57 4.05 39.85
CA THR A 409 -0.03 5.39 39.58
C THR A 409 0.61 6.00 40.83
N LYS A 410 0.00 5.79 42.01
CA LYS A 410 0.54 6.24 43.29
C LYS A 410 1.85 5.51 43.67
N VAL A 411 1.88 4.18 43.60
CA VAL A 411 3.08 3.38 43.91
C VAL A 411 4.25 3.74 42.98
N LEU A 412 4.01 3.85 41.68
CA LEU A 412 5.05 4.20 40.70
C LEU A 412 5.56 5.64 40.86
N ARG A 413 4.71 6.58 41.30
CA ARG A 413 5.14 7.94 41.68
C ARG A 413 5.97 7.95 42.96
N GLU A 414 5.57 7.20 43.98
CA GLU A 414 6.28 7.09 45.26
C GLU A 414 7.69 6.50 45.09
N GLN A 415 7.85 5.52 44.19
CA GLN A 415 9.15 4.96 43.80
C GLN A 415 9.91 5.81 42.77
N LYS A 416 9.39 6.98 42.35
CA LYS A 416 9.99 7.88 41.34
C LYS A 416 10.20 7.25 39.96
N MET A 417 9.42 6.22 39.64
CA MET A 417 9.48 5.47 38.39
C MET A 417 8.54 6.01 37.31
N LEU A 418 7.53 6.79 37.71
CA LEU A 418 6.57 7.43 36.80
C LEU A 418 7.02 8.85 36.45
N VAL A 419 7.38 9.05 35.18
CA VAL A 419 7.50 10.40 34.58
C VAL A 419 6.08 10.95 34.42
N THR A 420 5.85 12.23 34.66
CA THR A 420 4.49 12.85 34.67
C THR A 420 3.67 12.36 33.47
N PRO A 421 2.37 12.03 33.63
CA PRO A 421 1.57 11.49 32.53
C PRO A 421 1.47 12.52 31.40
N ALA A 422 2.40 12.42 30.46
CA ALA A 422 2.44 13.21 29.26
C ALA A 422 1.58 12.50 28.21
N HIS A 423 0.75 13.27 27.51
CA HIS A 423 -0.02 12.71 26.38
C HIS A 423 0.89 12.45 25.17
N ASP A 424 2.13 12.97 25.21
CA ASP A 424 3.15 12.85 24.17
C ASP A 424 4.43 12.16 24.70
N PRO A 425 4.87 11.04 24.09
CA PRO A 425 6.15 10.39 24.41
C PRO A 425 7.38 11.31 24.29
N ARG A 426 7.31 12.36 23.45
CA ARG A 426 8.37 13.37 23.30
C ARG A 426 8.50 14.22 24.56
N GLU A 427 7.37 14.68 25.10
CA GLU A 427 7.35 15.43 26.35
C GLU A 427 7.91 14.57 27.50
N ALA A 428 7.53 13.29 27.57
CA ALA A 428 8.11 12.36 28.54
C ALA A 428 9.64 12.19 28.40
N ALA A 429 10.15 12.07 27.17
CA ALA A 429 11.59 11.97 26.91
C ALA A 429 12.35 13.24 27.33
N SER A 430 11.78 14.43 27.09
CA SER A 430 12.37 15.72 27.49
C SER A 430 12.48 15.87 29.02
N GLN A 431 11.53 15.32 29.77
CA GLN A 431 11.53 15.37 31.24
C GLN A 431 12.60 14.45 31.85
N LEU A 432 12.93 13.35 31.17
CA LEU A 432 13.99 12.42 31.59
C LEU A 432 15.39 12.98 31.27
N VAL A 433 15.52 13.67 30.14
CA VAL A 433 16.79 14.26 29.67
C VAL A 433 16.68 15.79 29.68
N LYS A 434 16.89 16.36 30.87
CA LYS A 434 16.57 17.74 31.26
C LYS A 434 17.20 18.88 30.42
N ASP A 435 18.12 18.57 29.52
CA ASP A 435 18.91 19.55 28.75
C ASP A 435 18.59 19.53 27.24
N ILE A 436 17.46 18.92 26.84
CA ILE A 436 17.07 18.76 25.43
C ILE A 436 15.75 19.47 25.15
N ASP A 437 15.79 20.44 24.23
CA ASP A 437 14.60 21.01 23.60
C ASP A 437 14.15 20.08 22.46
N ILE A 438 12.93 19.55 22.58
CA ILE A 438 12.33 18.64 21.59
C ILE A 438 11.29 19.43 20.79
N VAL A 439 11.55 19.65 19.50
CA VAL A 439 10.69 20.42 18.58
C VAL A 439 9.84 19.50 17.72
#